data_AF-A0A850BTX9-F1
#
_entry.id   AF-A0A850BTX9-F1
#
_cell.length_a   1.000
_cell.length_b   1.000
_cell.length_c   1.000
_cell.angle_alpha   90.00
_cell.angle_beta   90.00
_cell.angle_gamma   90.00
#
_symmetry.space_group_name_H-M   'P 1'
#
loop_
_entity.id
_entity.type
_entity.pdbx_description
1 polymer ?
#
loop_
_entity_poly.entity_id
_entity_poly.type
_entity_poly.pdbx_seq_one_letter_code
_entity_poly.pdbx_strand_id
1 'polypeptide(L)'
;MRRIAPAAVLALALALPASAVLYTATVSAAVVYTSPYSFDQTFSSAKRFLRVDLGLKITETDADAGYLLFEYTSPESGKRVHAGSIEIVPGKDSVLVTVKLPTLPRYHEQMLADALAKKLSGEHGDPPKKQKQKSSKLPPEDTNAADAGADGGV
;
A
#
# COMPACT_ATOMS: atom_id res chain seq x y z
N MET A 1 -61.53 -12.89 -19.44
CA MET A 1 -60.46 -11.98 -18.96
C MET A 1 -59.91 -12.48 -17.64
N ARG A 2 -58.58 -12.37 -17.45
CA ARG A 2 -57.83 -12.43 -16.18
C ARG A 2 -57.63 -13.78 -15.49
N ARG A 3 -56.66 -14.59 -15.96
CA ARG A 3 -55.87 -15.52 -15.13
C ARG A 3 -54.46 -15.72 -15.71
N ILE A 4 -53.63 -14.67 -15.71
CA ILE A 4 -52.21 -14.75 -16.12
C ILE A 4 -51.31 -14.02 -15.09
N ALA A 5 -51.65 -14.14 -13.79
CA ALA A 5 -51.08 -13.26 -12.77
C ALA A 5 -50.07 -13.88 -11.77
N PRO A 6 -49.97 -15.22 -11.51
CA PRO A 6 -49.02 -15.67 -10.48
C PRO A 6 -47.66 -16.13 -11.03
N ALA A 7 -47.58 -16.57 -12.30
CA ALA A 7 -46.36 -17.20 -12.83
C ALA A 7 -45.22 -16.22 -13.12
N ALA A 8 -45.53 -14.95 -13.40
CA ALA A 8 -44.52 -13.92 -13.69
C ALA A 8 -43.79 -13.41 -12.44
N VAL A 9 -44.38 -13.57 -11.25
CA VAL A 9 -43.79 -13.07 -9.99
C VAL A 9 -42.73 -14.04 -9.44
N LEU A 10 -42.87 -15.35 -9.69
CA LEU A 10 -41.90 -16.34 -9.20
C LEU A 10 -40.58 -16.35 -9.99
N ALA A 11 -40.62 -16.03 -11.30
CA ALA A 11 -39.43 -15.96 -12.14
C ALA A 11 -38.54 -14.75 -11.82
N LEU A 12 -39.11 -13.67 -11.29
CA LEU A 12 -38.36 -12.47 -10.90
C LEU A 12 -37.69 -12.61 -9.52
N ALA A 13 -38.24 -13.45 -8.63
CA ALA A 13 -37.69 -13.67 -7.28
C ALA A 13 -36.44 -14.57 -7.24
N LEU A 14 -36.28 -15.45 -8.23
CA LEU A 14 -35.10 -16.34 -8.37
C LEU A 14 -33.98 -15.75 -9.25
N ALA A 15 -34.25 -14.67 -9.98
CA ALA A 15 -33.24 -13.98 -10.80
C ALA A 15 -32.35 -13.02 -9.99
N LEU A 16 -32.77 -12.64 -8.78
CA LEU A 16 -32.07 -11.65 -7.94
C LEU A 16 -30.87 -12.19 -7.13
N PRO A 17 -30.83 -13.46 -6.63
CA PRO A 17 -29.62 -13.97 -5.98
C PRO A 17 -28.58 -14.55 -6.95
N ALA A 18 -28.95 -14.87 -8.20
CA ALA A 18 -28.05 -15.49 -9.17
C ALA A 18 -26.99 -14.52 -9.76
N SER A 19 -27.23 -13.21 -9.69
CA SER A 19 -26.32 -12.18 -10.20
C SER A 19 -25.25 -11.73 -9.20
N ALA A 20 -25.31 -12.17 -7.94
CA ALA A 20 -24.35 -11.77 -6.90
C ALA A 20 -23.03 -12.57 -6.91
N VAL A 21 -22.95 -13.69 -7.64
CA VAL A 21 -21.79 -14.60 -7.58
C VAL A 21 -20.64 -14.20 -8.53
N LEU A 22 -20.87 -13.27 -9.47
CA LEU A 22 -19.86 -12.95 -10.51
C LEU A 22 -18.93 -11.76 -10.19
N TYR A 23 -19.02 -11.17 -9.00
CA TYR A 23 -18.16 -10.06 -8.59
C TYR A 23 -17.17 -10.48 -7.49
N THR A 24 -16.29 -11.44 -7.79
CA THR A 24 -15.05 -11.55 -7.01
C THR A 24 -14.11 -10.44 -7.48
N ALA A 25 -14.23 -9.26 -6.88
CA ALA A 25 -13.19 -8.24 -6.99
C ALA A 25 -11.93 -8.83 -6.35
N THR A 26 -10.96 -9.21 -7.19
CA THR A 26 -9.64 -9.58 -6.70
C THR A 26 -8.98 -8.32 -6.17
N VAL A 27 -9.00 -8.15 -4.84
CA VAL A 27 -8.26 -7.07 -4.19
C VAL A 27 -6.78 -7.42 -4.31
N SER A 28 -6.12 -6.85 -5.32
CA SER A 28 -4.66 -6.88 -5.45
C SER A 28 -4.07 -5.83 -4.52
N ALA A 29 -3.75 -6.24 -3.29
CA ALA A 29 -3.08 -5.37 -2.32
C ALA A 29 -1.58 -5.34 -2.62
N ALA A 30 -1.10 -4.24 -3.20
CA ALA A 30 0.32 -4.05 -3.48
C ALA A 30 1.15 -4.10 -2.18
N VAL A 31 2.38 -4.61 -2.26
CA VAL A 31 3.34 -4.51 -1.16
C VAL A 31 3.93 -3.11 -1.15
N VAL A 32 3.70 -2.39 -0.05
CA VAL A 32 4.20 -1.03 0.15
C VAL A 32 5.18 -1.02 1.32
N TYR A 33 6.40 -0.59 1.05
CA TYR A 33 7.43 -0.30 2.04
C TYR A 33 7.56 1.22 2.20
N THR A 34 7.63 1.70 3.44
CA THR A 34 7.88 3.12 3.74
C THR A 34 9.36 3.32 4.05
N SER A 35 10.12 3.81 3.07
CA SER A 35 11.52 4.15 3.19
C SER A 35 11.72 5.41 4.04
N PRO A 36 12.58 5.39 5.06
CA PRO A 36 12.97 6.57 5.83
C PRO A 36 14.09 7.38 5.16
N TYR A 37 14.62 6.92 4.02
CA TYR A 37 15.69 7.58 3.28
C TYR A 37 15.13 8.55 2.24
N SER A 38 15.97 9.42 1.69
CA SER A 38 15.56 10.33 0.62
C SER A 38 15.15 9.58 -0.65
N PHE A 39 14.48 10.28 -1.57
CA PHE A 39 14.12 9.74 -2.87
C PHE A 39 15.37 9.28 -3.63
N ASP A 40 16.39 10.11 -3.73
CA ASP A 40 17.63 9.80 -4.47
C ASP A 40 18.36 8.58 -3.91
N GLN A 41 18.43 8.47 -2.57
CA GLN A 41 19.00 7.31 -1.89
C GLN A 41 18.19 6.06 -2.22
N THR A 42 16.86 6.15 -2.10
CA THR A 42 15.95 5.04 -2.35
C THR A 42 16.00 4.57 -3.80
N PHE A 43 15.95 5.50 -4.76
CA PHE A 43 15.99 5.22 -6.19
C PHE A 43 17.33 4.62 -6.63
N SER A 44 18.45 5.21 -6.20
CA SER A 44 19.79 4.71 -6.52
C SER A 44 20.03 3.32 -5.94
N SER A 45 19.62 3.09 -4.68
CA SER A 45 19.72 1.78 -4.04
C SER A 45 18.81 0.75 -4.70
N ALA A 46 17.59 1.10 -5.10
CA ALA A 46 16.68 0.20 -5.83
C ALA A 46 17.25 -0.21 -7.20
N LYS A 47 17.81 0.75 -7.95
CA LYS A 47 18.46 0.46 -9.24
C LYS A 47 19.66 -0.49 -9.07
N ARG A 48 20.52 -0.24 -8.06
CA ARG A 48 21.65 -1.14 -7.74
C ARG A 48 21.17 -2.49 -7.23
N PHE A 49 20.12 -2.53 -6.41
CA PHE A 49 19.53 -3.77 -5.92
C PHE A 49 19.12 -4.68 -7.09
N LEU A 50 18.36 -4.15 -8.04
CA LEU A 50 17.91 -4.92 -9.20
C LEU A 50 19.09 -5.39 -10.05
N ARG A 51 19.98 -4.48 -10.44
CA ARG A 51 21.02 -4.79 -11.44
C ARG A 51 22.27 -5.47 -10.86
N VAL A 52 22.72 -5.05 -9.68
CA VAL A 52 23.99 -5.48 -9.10
C VAL A 52 23.76 -6.64 -8.13
N ASP A 53 22.83 -6.48 -7.18
CA ASP A 53 22.63 -7.49 -6.14
C ASP A 53 21.86 -8.71 -6.67
N LEU A 54 20.81 -8.47 -7.47
CA LEU A 54 19.97 -9.54 -8.02
C LEU A 54 20.32 -9.94 -9.46
N GLY A 55 21.15 -9.17 -10.16
CA GLY A 55 21.53 -9.45 -11.56
C GLY A 55 20.35 -9.39 -12.54
N LEU A 56 19.25 -8.72 -12.19
CA LEU A 56 18.06 -8.62 -13.01
C LEU A 56 18.24 -7.61 -14.14
N LYS A 57 17.58 -7.89 -15.27
CA LYS A 57 17.54 -6.97 -16.40
C LYS A 57 16.52 -5.88 -16.12
N ILE A 58 17.01 -4.64 -16.01
CA ILE A 58 16.16 -3.44 -16.01
C ILE A 58 15.81 -3.11 -17.45
N THR A 59 14.52 -3.10 -17.77
CA THR A 59 14.00 -2.78 -19.11
C THR A 59 13.78 -1.30 -19.29
N GLU A 60 13.44 -0.57 -18.22
CA GLU A 60 13.21 0.87 -18.26
C GLU A 60 13.57 1.54 -16.94
N THR A 61 13.99 2.79 -17.00
CA THR A 61 14.32 3.62 -15.84
C THR A 61 13.91 5.05 -16.13
N ASP A 62 13.09 5.60 -15.23
CA ASP A 62 12.74 7.01 -15.24
C ASP A 62 12.77 7.50 -13.79
N ALA A 63 13.75 8.34 -13.51
CA ALA A 63 13.93 8.89 -12.17
C ALA A 63 12.94 10.01 -11.87
N ASP A 64 12.48 10.74 -12.89
CA ASP A 64 11.58 11.88 -12.72
C ASP A 64 10.17 11.40 -12.35
N ALA A 65 9.72 10.31 -12.98
CA ALA A 65 8.46 9.64 -12.65
C ALA A 65 8.59 8.61 -11.51
N GLY A 66 9.80 8.30 -11.05
CA GLY A 66 10.05 7.41 -9.93
C GLY A 66 9.76 5.93 -10.21
N TYR A 67 10.03 5.44 -11.42
CA TYR A 67 9.80 4.03 -11.78
C TYR A 67 11.04 3.30 -12.31
N LEU A 68 11.09 2.01 -12.00
CA LEU A 68 12.02 1.03 -12.55
C LEU A 68 11.22 -0.16 -13.06
N LEU A 69 11.34 -0.49 -14.35
CA LEU A 69 10.76 -1.70 -14.93
C LEU A 69 11.84 -2.75 -15.12
N PHE A 70 11.53 -4.01 -14.81
CA PHE A 70 12.52 -5.09 -14.86
C PHE A 70 11.90 -6.44 -15.21
N GLU A 71 12.76 -7.35 -15.64
CA GLU A 71 12.46 -8.76 -15.85
C GLU A 71 12.85 -9.57 -14.61
N TYR A 72 11.93 -10.38 -14.10
CA TYR A 72 12.09 -11.23 -12.93
C TYR A 72 11.92 -12.70 -13.31
N THR A 73 12.83 -13.54 -12.85
CA THR A 73 12.70 -15.00 -12.97
C THR A 73 12.60 -15.57 -11.56
N SER A 74 11.43 -16.12 -11.21
CA SER A 74 11.25 -16.79 -9.93
C SER A 74 12.03 -18.10 -9.91
N PRO A 75 12.66 -18.48 -8.77
CA PRO A 75 13.26 -19.79 -8.60
C PRO A 75 12.30 -20.95 -8.90
N GLU A 76 11.00 -20.75 -8.64
CA GLU A 76 9.95 -21.77 -8.82
C GLU A 76 9.42 -21.83 -10.27
N SER A 77 9.52 -20.72 -11.02
CA SER A 77 8.98 -20.61 -12.39
C SER A 77 9.94 -21.11 -13.47
N GLY A 78 11.10 -21.67 -13.09
CA GLY A 78 12.12 -22.15 -14.02
C GLY A 78 12.71 -21.03 -14.88
N LYS A 79 12.47 -21.05 -16.19
CA LYS A 79 12.97 -20.04 -17.15
C LYS A 79 11.94 -18.97 -17.53
N ARG A 80 10.75 -19.00 -16.94
CA ARG A 80 9.70 -18.05 -17.29
C ARG A 80 10.07 -16.65 -16.76
N VAL A 81 10.05 -15.68 -17.67
CA VAL A 81 10.28 -14.28 -17.35
C VAL A 81 8.96 -13.61 -17.02
N HIS A 82 8.97 -12.84 -15.93
CA HIS A 82 7.85 -12.06 -15.42
C HIS A 82 8.22 -10.58 -15.44
N ALA A 83 7.34 -9.72 -15.95
CA ALA A 83 7.53 -8.28 -15.84
C ALA A 83 7.26 -7.82 -14.41
N GLY A 84 8.15 -7.00 -13.87
CA GLY A 84 8.03 -6.37 -12.57
C GLY A 84 8.27 -4.87 -12.62
N SER A 85 7.76 -4.17 -11.60
CA SER A 85 8.03 -2.75 -11.40
C SER A 85 8.37 -2.44 -9.94
N ILE A 86 9.23 -1.43 -9.75
CA ILE A 86 9.38 -0.71 -8.50
C ILE A 86 8.93 0.74 -8.75
N GLU A 87 7.96 1.20 -7.98
CA GLU A 87 7.47 2.58 -7.98
C GLU A 87 7.91 3.25 -6.68
N ILE A 88 8.49 4.43 -6.78
CA ILE A 88 9.07 5.19 -5.68
C ILE A 88 8.41 6.57 -5.70
N VAL A 89 7.68 6.89 -4.63
CA VAL A 89 6.89 8.11 -4.54
C VAL A 89 7.35 8.91 -3.32
N PRO A 90 7.83 10.15 -3.48
CA PRO A 90 8.16 10.99 -2.35
C PRO A 90 6.88 11.37 -1.58
N GLY A 91 6.89 11.12 -0.27
CA GLY A 91 5.91 11.63 0.66
C GLY A 91 6.49 12.77 1.51
N LYS A 92 5.68 13.31 2.42
CA LYS A 92 6.08 14.45 3.26
C LYS A 92 7.30 14.17 4.15
N ASP A 93 7.31 13.01 4.81
CA ASP A 93 8.33 12.64 5.81
C ASP A 93 9.00 11.28 5.52
N SER A 94 8.71 10.70 4.37
CA SER A 94 9.17 9.36 3.96
C SER A 94 8.93 9.14 2.49
N VAL A 95 9.61 8.16 1.91
CA VAL A 95 9.42 7.72 0.53
C VAL A 95 8.64 6.40 0.51
N LEU A 96 7.56 6.33 -0.26
CA LEU A 96 6.81 5.10 -0.45
C LEU A 96 7.43 4.30 -1.58
N VAL A 97 7.67 3.03 -1.35
CA VAL A 97 8.21 2.09 -2.34
C VAL A 97 7.18 0.99 -2.54
N THR A 98 6.74 0.80 -3.78
CA THR A 98 5.81 -0.26 -4.15
C THR A 98 6.48 -1.22 -5.12
N VAL A 99 6.46 -2.51 -4.82
CA VAL A 99 6.96 -3.56 -5.73
C VAL A 99 5.76 -4.30 -6.33
N LYS A 100 5.75 -4.48 -7.65
CA LYS A 100 4.68 -5.21 -8.35
C LYS A 100 5.25 -6.32 -9.22
N LEU A 101 4.70 -7.51 -9.08
CA LEU A 101 4.92 -8.68 -9.91
C LEU A 101 3.55 -9.33 -10.20
N PRO A 102 2.72 -8.73 -11.07
CA PRO A 102 1.29 -9.04 -11.16
C PRO A 102 0.96 -10.46 -11.63
N THR A 103 1.94 -11.18 -12.17
CA THR A 103 1.79 -12.56 -12.66
C THR A 103 2.30 -13.60 -11.67
N LEU A 104 2.71 -13.18 -10.47
CA LEU A 104 3.27 -14.03 -9.43
C LEU A 104 2.52 -13.85 -8.10
N PRO A 105 2.59 -14.84 -7.20
CA PRO A 105 2.09 -14.68 -5.84
C PRO A 105 2.79 -13.54 -5.08
N ARG A 106 2.02 -12.87 -4.21
CA ARG A 106 2.44 -11.69 -3.43
C ARG A 106 3.73 -11.86 -2.62
N TYR A 107 4.07 -13.08 -2.21
CA TYR A 107 5.26 -13.32 -1.39
C TYR A 107 6.55 -12.90 -2.12
N HIS A 108 6.58 -12.96 -3.46
CA HIS A 108 7.73 -12.47 -4.23
C HIS A 108 7.91 -10.96 -4.12
N GLU A 109 6.80 -10.20 -4.17
CA GLU A 109 6.80 -8.75 -3.97
C GLU A 109 7.28 -8.42 -2.54
N GLN A 110 6.79 -9.15 -1.55
CA GLN A 110 7.18 -9.00 -0.14
C GLN A 110 8.68 -9.27 0.05
N MET A 111 9.17 -10.39 -0.48
CA MET A 111 10.59 -10.76 -0.41
C MET A 111 11.50 -9.68 -1.03
N LEU A 112 11.12 -9.13 -2.19
CA LEU A 112 11.89 -8.07 -2.84
C LEU A 112 11.86 -6.76 -2.05
N ALA A 113 10.70 -6.38 -1.50
CA ALA A 113 10.56 -5.18 -0.68
C ALA A 113 11.40 -5.28 0.61
N ASP A 114 11.37 -6.42 1.30
CA ASP A 114 12.13 -6.66 2.52
C ASP A 114 13.65 -6.67 2.26
N ALA A 115 14.07 -7.31 1.16
CA ALA A 115 15.48 -7.31 0.74
C ALA A 115 15.97 -5.90 0.39
N LEU A 116 15.15 -5.10 -0.31
CA LEU A 116 15.47 -3.71 -0.60
C LEU A 116 15.54 -2.85 0.68
N ALA A 117 14.61 -3.03 1.62
CA ALA A 117 14.64 -2.35 2.91
C ALA A 117 15.94 -2.67 3.69
N LYS A 118 16.34 -3.95 3.70
CA LYS A 118 17.62 -4.38 4.29
C LYS A 118 18.81 -3.75 3.58
N LYS A 119 18.83 -3.75 2.25
CA LYS A 119 19.91 -3.10 1.47
C LYS A 119 20.03 -1.63 1.83
N LEU A 120 18.91 -0.91 1.90
CA LEU A 120 18.88 0.50 2.25
C LEU A 120 19.49 0.77 3.61
N SER A 121 19.14 -0.02 4.63
CA SER A 121 19.77 0.08 5.94
C SER A 121 21.27 -0.25 5.93
N GLY A 122 21.70 -1.21 5.10
CA GLY A 122 23.10 -1.58 4.97
C GLY A 122 23.94 -0.52 4.24
N GLU A 123 23.37 0.19 3.27
CA GLU A 123 24.08 1.21 2.48
C GLU A 123 24.11 2.58 3.16
N HIS A 124 23.05 2.94 3.89
CA HIS A 124 22.88 4.31 4.43
C HIS A 124 22.89 4.37 5.96
N GLY A 125 23.03 3.24 6.65
CA GLY A 125 23.08 3.16 8.12
C GLY A 125 21.71 3.29 8.77
N ASP A 126 21.68 3.61 10.07
CA ASP A 126 20.42 3.83 10.78
C ASP A 126 19.66 5.02 10.16
N PRO A 127 18.34 4.88 9.94
CA PRO A 127 17.57 5.93 9.33
C PRO A 127 17.62 7.23 10.15
N PRO A 128 17.66 8.41 9.49
CA PRO A 128 17.70 9.67 10.21
C PRO A 128 16.53 9.73 11.20
N LYS A 129 16.83 9.98 12.48
CA LYS A 129 15.81 10.04 13.54
C LYS A 129 14.78 11.10 13.14
N LYS A 130 13.56 10.67 12.80
CA LYS A 130 12.42 11.57 12.58
C LYS A 130 12.34 12.53 13.77
N GLN A 131 12.49 13.83 13.53
CA GLN A 131 12.19 14.83 14.56
C GLN A 131 10.72 14.61 14.93
N LYS A 132 10.45 14.05 16.12
CA LYS A 132 9.10 13.95 16.66
C LYS A 132 8.55 15.36 16.69
N GLN A 133 7.63 15.65 15.77
CA GLN A 133 6.92 16.91 15.74
C GLN A 133 6.26 17.07 17.11
N LYS A 134 6.74 18.06 17.87
CA LYS A 134 6.35 18.35 19.25
C LYS A 134 4.85 18.61 19.21
N SER A 135 4.03 17.63 19.59
CA SER A 135 2.58 17.80 19.73
C SER A 135 2.38 18.97 20.69
N SER A 136 1.85 20.06 20.15
CA SER A 136 1.49 21.27 20.87
C SER A 136 0.66 20.88 22.09
N LYS A 137 1.10 21.31 23.28
CA LYS A 137 0.29 21.31 24.50
C LYS A 137 -1.07 21.91 24.18
N LEU A 138 -2.16 21.17 24.44
CA LEU A 138 -3.47 21.79 24.58
C LEU A 138 -3.42 22.76 25.78
N PRO A 139 -4.01 23.97 25.68
CA PRO A 139 -4.22 24.83 26.85
C PRO A 139 -5.15 24.12 27.85
N PRO A 140 -4.95 24.31 29.17
CA PRO A 140 -5.82 23.74 30.19
C PRO A 140 -7.26 24.27 30.03
N GLU A 141 -8.21 23.36 30.21
CA GLU A 141 -9.64 23.58 30.18
C GLU A 141 -10.05 24.36 31.44
N ASP A 142 -10.52 25.60 31.26
CA ASP A 142 -11.05 26.45 32.34
C ASP A 142 -12.34 25.83 32.90
N THR A 143 -12.24 25.25 34.10
CA THR A 143 -13.39 24.84 34.90
C THR A 143 -13.95 26.08 35.60
N ASN A 144 -14.97 26.71 35.03
CA ASN A 144 -15.86 27.57 35.80
C ASN A 144 -17.10 26.78 36.22
N ALA A 145 -17.12 26.50 37.52
CA ALA A 145 -18.18 25.83 38.24
C ALA A 145 -19.51 26.59 38.10
N ALA A 146 -20.56 25.83 37.82
CA ALA A 146 -21.94 26.26 38.03
C ALA A 146 -22.19 26.42 39.53
N ASP A 147 -22.59 27.62 39.94
CA ASP A 147 -23.26 27.85 41.22
C ASP A 147 -24.56 28.63 40.97
N ALA A 148 -25.68 27.93 41.12
CA ALA A 148 -27.01 28.50 41.33
C ALA A 148 -27.93 27.38 41.86
N GLY A 149 -27.61 26.88 43.06
CA GLY A 149 -28.53 26.09 43.87
C GLY A 149 -29.50 27.01 44.61
N ALA A 150 -30.80 26.84 44.35
CA ALA A 150 -31.88 27.39 45.16
C ALA A 150 -32.03 26.59 46.46
N ASP A 151 -32.23 27.26 47.61
CA ASP A 151 -33.32 27.00 48.59
C ASP A 151 -33.27 28.01 49.75
N GLY A 152 -34.43 28.34 50.34
CA GLY A 152 -34.61 29.45 51.28
C GLY A 152 -34.79 29.07 52.76
N GLY A 153 -35.24 30.08 53.52
CA GLY A 153 -35.81 29.96 54.88
C GLY A 153 -34.93 30.52 56.00
N VAL A 154 -35.28 31.70 56.54
CA VAL A 154 -35.90 31.90 57.88
C VAL A 154 -36.70 33.20 57.87
#